data_AF-A0A5J4S7Y5-F1
#
_entry.id   AF-A0A5J4S7Y5-F1
#
_cell.length_a   1.000
_cell.length_b   1.000
_cell.length_c   1.000
_cell.angle_alpha   90.00
_cell.angle_beta   90.00
_cell.angle_gamma   90.00
#
_symmetry.space_group_name_H-M   'P 1'
#
loop_
_entity.id
_entity.type
_entity.pdbx_description
1 polymer ?
#
loop_
_entity_poly.entity_id
_entity_poly.type
_entity_poly.pdbx_seq_one_letter_code
_entity_poly.pdbx_strand_id
1 'polypeptide(L)'
;MNIEMAYLLGIICGNGEIKRGQSETNVSIEIPHKKLATEQNSDVRIYVKASIADIRTILEPLIGTGINFTQQDNRSILSFTKANTDYLIREILRFVGNASSHENIRVSQEVFGFTRDQKIYFLKGFADVTGYIRRSNYFFEKHLHRVYLEVPHNWELVVDICNVLKDIDIPVQSIDWAHPNMRDGNLRKYNQRFPDFWKKEHQIKIWANEFEPIGFAVLHKKEALDLFVQELIEGIKGNGKDVLSFTHKYYWDNQNVKKTKPIHPQENDPFIPIAIREKHYDSWKEIAEDLGYKK
;
A
#
# COMPACT_ATOMS: atom_id res chain seq x y z
N MET A 1 22.57 4.16 -3.79
CA MET A 1 21.54 3.95 -2.74
C MET A 1 21.74 2.56 -2.15
N ASN A 2 21.51 2.33 -0.86
CA ASN A 2 21.51 0.99 -0.26
C ASN A 2 20.07 0.49 -0.02
N ILE A 3 19.92 -0.79 0.33
CA ILE A 3 18.60 -1.41 0.54
C ILE A 3 17.89 -0.84 1.77
N GLU A 4 18.63 -0.44 2.80
CA GLU A 4 18.12 0.15 4.03
C GLU A 4 17.45 1.51 3.75
N MET A 5 18.07 2.33 2.90
CA MET A 5 17.50 3.61 2.51
C MET A 5 16.30 3.44 1.57
N ALA A 6 16.35 2.47 0.65
CA ALA A 6 15.18 2.14 -0.18
C ALA A 6 13.98 1.71 0.68
N TYR A 7 14.22 0.84 1.67
CA TYR A 7 13.22 0.40 2.63
C TYR A 7 12.69 1.56 3.49
N LEU A 8 13.56 2.43 3.99
CA LEU A 8 13.17 3.63 4.75
C LEU A 8 12.27 4.55 3.92
N LEU A 9 12.64 4.82 2.66
CA LEU A 9 11.83 5.64 1.76
C LEU A 9 10.45 5.00 1.52
N GLY A 10 10.40 3.66 1.38
CA GLY A 10 9.15 2.92 1.24
C GLY A 10 8.22 3.10 2.44
N ILE A 11 8.75 2.91 3.65
CA ILE A 11 8.00 3.10 4.90
C ILE A 11 7.51 4.56 5.02
N ILE A 12 8.36 5.55 4.70
CA ILE A 12 8.00 6.98 4.75
C ILE A 12 6.89 7.30 3.75
N CYS A 13 6.95 6.76 2.53
CA CYS A 13 5.88 6.93 1.54
C CYS A 13 4.56 6.31 2.02
N GLY A 14 4.63 5.19 2.74
CA GLY A 14 3.45 4.49 3.25
C GLY A 14 2.67 5.27 4.29
N ASN A 15 3.27 5.50 5.47
CA ASN A 15 2.62 6.14 6.62
C ASN A 15 3.55 7.15 7.32
N GLY A 16 4.46 7.78 6.59
CA GLY A 16 5.41 8.75 7.13
C GLY A 16 4.80 10.13 7.36
N GLU A 17 5.30 10.82 8.39
CA GLU A 17 5.18 12.26 8.62
C GLU A 17 6.58 12.85 8.81
N ILE A 18 6.80 14.04 8.26
CA ILE A 18 8.07 14.75 8.33
C ILE A 18 7.82 16.13 8.93
N LYS A 19 8.33 16.35 10.15
CA LYS A 19 8.21 17.61 10.88
C LYS A 19 9.56 18.30 10.95
N ARG A 20 9.69 19.38 10.19
CA ARG A 20 10.91 20.20 10.10
C ARG A 20 10.90 21.26 11.21
N GLY A 21 11.85 21.18 12.12
CA GLY A 21 12.14 22.21 13.11
C GLY A 21 13.24 23.17 12.65
N GLN A 22 13.62 24.11 13.52
CA GLN A 22 14.64 25.12 13.20
C GLN A 22 16.03 24.50 12.98
N SER A 23 16.42 23.54 13.83
CA SER A 23 17.75 22.89 13.80
C SER A 23 17.69 21.41 13.43
N GLU A 24 16.55 20.76 13.63
CA GLU A 24 16.37 19.32 13.50
C GLU A 24 15.08 18.96 12.75
N THR A 25 15.06 17.79 12.14
CA THR A 25 13.89 17.21 11.49
C THR A 25 13.52 15.92 12.20
N ASN A 26 12.25 15.80 12.57
CA ASN A 26 11.66 14.58 13.09
C ASN A 26 10.93 13.85 11.95
N VAL A 27 11.22 12.57 11.81
CA VAL A 27 10.51 11.66 10.90
C VAL A 27 9.80 10.64 11.76
N SER A 28 8.49 10.51 11.58
CA SER A 28 7.64 9.56 12.31
C SER A 28 6.83 8.71 11.35
N ILE A 29 6.66 7.43 11.68
CA ILE A 29 5.99 6.43 10.87
C ILE A 29 4.89 5.83 11.73
N GLU A 30 3.64 5.90 11.25
CA GLU A 30 2.52 5.24 11.91
C GLU A 30 2.35 3.78 11.45
N ILE A 31 2.23 2.88 12.42
CA ILE A 31 1.91 1.47 12.21
C ILE A 31 0.55 1.21 12.89
N PRO A 32 -0.56 1.12 12.14
CA PRO A 32 -1.87 0.94 12.72
C PRO A 32 -2.07 -0.46 13.31
N HIS A 33 -2.75 -0.57 14.45
CA HIS A 33 -3.10 -1.85 15.09
C HIS A 33 -4.39 -2.47 14.55
N LYS A 34 -4.85 -2.06 13.34
CA LYS A 34 -6.16 -2.42 12.76
C LYS A 34 -6.43 -3.92 12.93
N LYS A 35 -7.41 -4.26 13.81
CA LYS A 35 -7.90 -5.61 14.15
C LYS A 35 -7.01 -6.74 13.61
N LEU A 36 -5.80 -6.85 14.16
CA LEU A 36 -4.95 -8.03 14.02
C LEU A 36 -5.53 -9.15 14.90
N ALA A 37 -6.79 -9.51 14.66
CA ALA A 37 -7.31 -10.81 15.10
C ALA A 37 -6.73 -11.83 14.13
N THR A 38 -5.44 -12.09 14.26
CA THR A 38 -4.76 -13.15 13.55
C THR A 38 -5.30 -14.48 14.05
N GLU A 39 -5.50 -15.43 13.13
CA GLU A 39 -6.14 -16.73 13.41
C GLU A 39 -5.41 -17.58 14.45
N GLN A 40 -4.19 -17.21 14.85
CA GLN A 40 -3.30 -18.02 15.69
C GLN A 40 -2.89 -17.40 17.03
N ASN A 41 -3.15 -16.11 17.31
CA ASN A 41 -2.75 -15.53 18.59
C ASN A 41 -3.52 -14.24 18.91
N SER A 42 -3.90 -14.09 20.19
CA SER A 42 -4.89 -13.12 20.64
C SER A 42 -4.32 -11.80 21.18
N ASP A 43 -2.99 -11.65 21.31
CA ASP A 43 -2.38 -10.39 21.77
C ASP A 43 -1.67 -9.62 20.64
N VAL A 44 -2.42 -8.67 20.07
CA VAL A 44 -1.97 -7.68 19.08
C VAL A 44 -0.67 -6.98 19.50
N ARG A 45 -0.43 -6.79 20.81
CA ARG A 45 0.75 -6.07 21.31
C ARG A 45 2.05 -6.86 21.14
N ILE A 46 1.99 -8.19 21.19
CA ILE A 46 3.16 -9.05 20.96
C ILE A 46 3.59 -8.97 19.50
N TYR A 47 2.62 -8.98 18.57
CA TYR A 47 2.88 -8.85 17.14
C TYR A 47 3.51 -7.52 16.76
N VAL A 48 2.96 -6.43 17.31
CA VAL A 48 3.50 -5.10 17.11
C VAL A 48 4.94 -5.03 17.61
N LYS A 49 5.23 -5.57 18.81
CA LYS A 49 6.60 -5.67 19.34
C LYS A 49 7.56 -6.42 18.41
N ALA A 50 7.13 -7.57 17.88
CA ALA A 50 7.92 -8.34 16.93
C ALA A 50 8.19 -7.57 15.62
N SER A 51 7.16 -6.94 15.03
CA SER A 51 7.31 -6.12 13.81
C SER A 51 8.37 -5.04 13.96
N ILE A 52 8.44 -4.41 15.13
CA ILE A 52 9.39 -3.32 15.37
C ILE A 52 10.81 -3.85 15.40
N ALA A 53 11.05 -5.01 16.03
CA ALA A 53 12.37 -5.63 16.03
C ALA A 53 12.83 -5.93 14.60
N ASP A 54 11.93 -6.46 13.77
CA ASP A 54 12.20 -6.76 12.36
C ASP A 54 12.54 -5.48 11.57
N ILE A 55 11.72 -4.42 11.72
CA ILE A 55 11.94 -3.11 11.08
C ILE A 55 13.25 -2.47 11.56
N ARG A 56 13.55 -2.52 12.86
CA ARG A 56 14.78 -1.94 13.44
C ARG A 56 16.02 -2.62 12.88
N THR A 57 15.99 -3.94 12.70
CA THR A 57 17.13 -4.70 12.14
C THR A 57 17.54 -4.15 10.77
N ILE A 58 16.58 -3.66 9.97
CA ILE A 58 16.85 -3.05 8.65
C ILE A 58 17.25 -1.57 8.79
N LEU A 59 16.60 -0.81 9.67
CA LEU A 59 16.77 0.64 9.73
C LEU A 59 17.96 1.11 10.60
N GLU A 60 18.33 0.39 11.65
CA GLU A 60 19.40 0.78 12.56
C GLU A 60 20.77 0.95 11.89
N PRO A 61 21.18 0.13 10.90
CA PRO A 61 22.42 0.35 10.16
C PRO A 61 22.48 1.71 9.45
N LEU A 62 21.33 2.30 9.11
CA LEU A 62 21.23 3.59 8.41
C LEU A 62 20.98 4.75 9.38
N ILE A 63 20.08 4.59 10.33
CA ILE A 63 19.61 5.65 11.23
C ILE A 63 20.53 5.78 12.46
N GLY A 64 21.12 4.67 12.89
CA GLY A 64 21.78 4.49 14.18
C GLY A 64 20.79 4.07 15.27
N THR A 65 21.26 4.09 16.53
CA THR A 65 20.49 3.63 17.70
C THR A 65 19.39 4.60 18.17
N GLY A 66 19.23 5.75 17.50
CA GLY A 66 18.28 6.81 17.87
C GLY A 66 16.84 6.59 17.43
N ILE A 67 16.44 5.35 17.12
CA ILE A 67 15.06 5.03 16.76
C ILE A 67 14.22 4.90 18.03
N ASN A 68 13.29 5.84 18.20
CA ASN A 68 12.29 5.84 19.26
C ASN A 68 11.05 5.07 18.82
N PHE A 69 10.43 4.42 19.80
CA PHE A 69 9.20 3.69 19.59
C PHE A 69 8.18 4.02 20.67
N THR A 70 6.97 4.41 20.26
CA THR A 70 5.87 4.71 21.18
C THR A 70 4.64 3.92 20.79
N GLN A 71 4.11 3.15 21.74
CA GLN A 71 2.89 2.36 21.55
C GLN A 71 1.70 3.12 22.15
N GLN A 72 0.61 3.20 21.39
CA GLN A 72 -0.70 3.67 21.84
C GLN A 72 -1.72 2.53 21.69
N ASP A 73 -2.96 2.72 22.12
CA ASP A 73 -3.98 1.64 22.09
C ASP A 73 -4.22 1.09 20.67
N ASN A 74 -4.33 1.97 19.68
CA ASN A 74 -4.73 1.62 18.31
C ASN A 74 -3.65 1.78 17.24
N ARG A 75 -2.45 2.24 17.63
CA ARG A 75 -1.33 2.46 16.71
C ARG A 75 -0.01 2.47 17.44
N SER A 76 1.04 2.33 16.65
CA SER A 76 2.41 2.40 17.08
C SER A 76 3.17 3.38 16.22
N ILE A 77 4.09 4.13 16.83
CA ILE A 77 4.85 5.17 16.16
C ILE A 77 6.32 4.83 16.27
N LEU A 78 6.96 4.60 15.13
CA LEU A 78 8.41 4.57 15.01
C LEU A 78 8.87 5.97 14.63
N SER A 79 9.85 6.54 15.31
CA SER A 79 10.35 7.88 14.97
C SER A 79 11.84 8.03 15.22
N PHE A 80 12.45 8.98 14.52
CA PHE A 80 13.82 9.40 14.77
C PHE A 80 13.95 10.90 14.48
N THR A 81 14.88 11.53 15.17
CA THR A 81 15.19 12.95 15.00
C THR A 81 16.66 13.09 14.69
N LYS A 82 16.97 13.90 13.67
CA LYS A 82 18.35 14.20 13.25
C LYS A 82 18.49 15.68 12.91
N ALA A 83 19.70 16.21 13.02
CA ALA A 83 19.99 17.58 12.62
C ALA A 83 19.63 17.80 11.14
N ASN A 84 19.19 19.01 10.80
CA ASN A 84 18.83 19.36 9.41
C ASN A 84 20.01 19.22 8.43
N THR A 85 21.24 19.28 8.94
CA THR A 85 22.47 19.08 8.17
C THR A 85 22.86 17.61 7.98
N ASP A 86 22.24 16.68 8.70
CA ASP A 86 22.49 15.24 8.57
C ASP A 86 22.19 14.80 7.13
N TYR A 87 23.14 14.05 6.54
CA TYR A 87 23.03 13.58 5.16
C TYR A 87 21.76 12.77 4.91
N LEU A 88 21.34 11.94 5.88
CA LEU A 88 20.13 11.15 5.76
C LEU A 88 18.88 12.03 5.62
N ILE A 89 18.78 13.09 6.45
CA ILE A 89 17.66 14.04 6.37
C ILE A 89 17.66 14.76 5.02
N ARG A 90 18.83 15.18 4.53
CA ARG A 90 18.94 15.82 3.21
C ARG A 90 18.46 14.90 2.09
N GLU A 91 18.85 13.63 2.12
CA GLU A 91 18.39 12.66 1.13
C GLU A 91 16.88 12.40 1.25
N ILE A 92 16.35 12.15 2.46
CA ILE A 92 14.90 11.98 2.66
C ILE A 92 14.13 13.17 2.08
N LEU A 93 14.51 14.40 2.42
CA LEU A 93 13.86 15.61 1.93
C LEU A 93 14.00 15.79 0.42
N ARG A 94 15.11 15.33 -0.17
CA ARG A 94 15.30 15.32 -1.62
C ARG A 94 14.32 14.37 -2.31
N PHE A 95 14.06 13.20 -1.73
CA PHE A 95 13.10 12.22 -2.27
C PHE A 95 11.64 12.64 -2.08
N VAL A 96 11.28 13.15 -0.91
CA VAL A 96 9.89 13.56 -0.62
C VAL A 96 9.55 14.96 -1.13
N GLY A 97 10.56 15.76 -1.49
CA GLY A 97 10.40 17.15 -1.89
C GLY A 97 9.77 18.01 -0.80
N ASN A 98 8.66 18.67 -1.13
CA ASN A 98 7.93 19.54 -0.20
C ASN A 98 6.86 18.79 0.61
N ALA A 99 6.73 17.48 0.44
CA ALA A 99 5.74 16.69 1.16
C ALA A 99 6.12 16.57 2.65
N SER A 100 5.11 16.58 3.50
CA SER A 100 5.25 16.48 4.96
C SER A 100 4.50 15.29 5.54
N SER A 101 3.72 14.58 4.74
CA SER A 101 2.85 13.47 5.13
C SER A 101 2.66 12.51 3.97
N HIS A 102 2.48 11.22 4.25
CA HIS A 102 2.05 10.22 3.27
C HIS A 102 0.81 10.63 2.45
N GLU A 103 -0.03 11.53 2.96
CA GLU A 103 -1.18 12.09 2.21
C GLU A 103 -0.77 12.92 0.99
N ASN A 104 0.45 13.46 0.95
CA ASN A 104 0.93 14.30 -0.15
C ASN A 104 2.31 13.91 -0.71
N ILE A 105 2.92 12.81 -0.22
CA ILE A 105 4.16 12.27 -0.77
C ILE A 105 3.91 11.67 -2.17
N ARG A 106 4.88 11.86 -3.06
CA ARG A 106 4.98 11.20 -4.36
C ARG A 106 6.21 10.31 -4.38
N VAL A 107 6.18 9.22 -5.15
CA VAL A 107 7.39 8.44 -5.39
C VAL A 107 8.28 9.25 -6.33
N SER A 108 9.49 9.59 -5.87
CA SER A 108 10.47 10.27 -6.71
C SER A 108 10.76 9.47 -7.98
N GLN A 109 10.91 10.17 -9.11
CA GLN A 109 11.29 9.55 -10.39
C GLN A 109 12.60 8.75 -10.30
N GLU A 110 13.47 9.10 -9.36
CA GLU A 110 14.71 8.38 -9.11
C GLU A 110 14.51 6.95 -8.62
N VAL A 111 13.38 6.64 -7.97
CA VAL A 111 13.05 5.27 -7.53
C VAL A 111 12.91 4.35 -8.75
N PHE A 112 12.47 4.85 -9.91
CA PHE A 112 12.42 4.09 -11.15
C PHE A 112 13.83 3.81 -11.73
N GLY A 113 14.83 4.58 -11.33
CA GLY A 113 16.25 4.32 -11.63
C GLY A 113 16.92 3.33 -10.67
N PHE A 114 16.23 2.89 -9.60
CA PHE A 114 16.79 1.91 -8.66
C PHE A 114 16.97 0.54 -9.32
N THR A 115 17.91 -0.24 -8.78
CA THR A 115 18.04 -1.67 -9.09
C THR A 115 16.78 -2.42 -8.68
N ARG A 116 16.56 -3.61 -9.25
CA ARG A 116 15.41 -4.45 -8.91
C ARG A 116 15.31 -4.72 -7.40
N ASP A 117 16.42 -5.06 -6.76
CA ASP A 117 16.45 -5.35 -5.32
C ASP A 117 16.10 -4.14 -4.46
N GLN A 118 16.59 -2.95 -4.84
CA GLN A 118 16.22 -1.70 -4.16
C GLN A 118 14.72 -1.39 -4.32
N LYS A 119 14.13 -1.62 -5.50
CA LYS A 119 12.67 -1.46 -5.72
C LYS A 119 11.87 -2.46 -4.89
N ILE A 120 12.34 -3.71 -4.79
CA ILE A 120 11.76 -4.73 -3.90
C ILE A 120 11.80 -4.26 -2.45
N TYR A 121 12.94 -3.76 -1.95
CA TYR A 121 13.04 -3.26 -0.57
C TYR A 121 12.21 -2.00 -0.33
N PHE A 122 12.10 -1.11 -1.30
CA PHE A 122 11.19 0.03 -1.26
C PHE A 122 9.73 -0.43 -1.12
N LEU A 123 9.27 -1.35 -1.97
CA LEU A 123 7.90 -1.89 -1.90
C LEU A 123 7.66 -2.71 -0.64
N LYS A 124 8.67 -3.43 -0.14
CA LYS A 124 8.62 -4.16 1.14
C LYS A 124 8.38 -3.21 2.30
N GLY A 125 9.16 -2.13 2.40
CA GLY A 125 8.97 -1.10 3.41
C GLY A 125 7.59 -0.46 3.33
N PHE A 126 7.16 -0.11 2.12
CA PHE A 126 5.81 0.42 1.90
C PHE A 126 4.72 -0.56 2.39
N ALA A 127 4.85 -1.84 2.07
CA ALA A 127 3.89 -2.88 2.44
C ALA A 127 3.93 -3.24 3.93
N ASP A 128 5.06 -3.11 4.62
CA ASP A 128 5.11 -3.39 6.06
C ASP A 128 4.23 -2.43 6.87
N VAL A 129 3.98 -1.22 6.37
CA VAL A 129 3.10 -0.23 7.04
C VAL A 129 1.72 -0.06 6.39
N THR A 130 1.57 -0.36 5.10
CA THR A 130 0.28 -0.22 4.38
C THR A 130 -0.39 -1.57 4.05
N GLY A 131 0.37 -2.66 4.08
CA GLY A 131 -0.02 -3.96 3.56
C GLY A 131 -0.72 -4.84 4.58
N TYR A 132 -1.81 -5.46 4.15
CA TYR A 132 -2.61 -6.40 4.92
C TYR A 132 -2.76 -7.72 4.18
N ILE A 133 -2.50 -8.80 4.92
CA ILE A 133 -2.68 -10.17 4.48
C ILE A 133 -3.47 -10.92 5.56
N ARG A 134 -4.63 -11.46 5.18
CA ARG A 134 -5.56 -12.15 6.09
C ARG A 134 -6.49 -13.05 5.28
N ARG A 135 -7.04 -14.09 5.92
CA ARG A 135 -7.92 -15.06 5.26
C ARG A 135 -9.13 -14.40 4.58
N SER A 136 -9.67 -13.32 5.14
CA SER A 136 -10.80 -12.59 4.55
C SER A 136 -10.45 -11.74 3.32
N ASN A 137 -9.17 -11.66 2.92
CA ASN A 137 -8.74 -10.97 1.70
C ASN A 137 -8.84 -11.85 0.43
N TYR A 138 -9.58 -12.95 0.49
CA TYR A 138 -9.84 -13.76 -0.69
C TYR A 138 -10.66 -12.99 -1.76
N PHE A 139 -10.59 -13.43 -3.02
CA PHE A 139 -11.33 -12.78 -4.10
C PHE A 139 -12.81 -13.18 -4.16
N PHE A 140 -13.11 -14.39 -4.63
CA PHE A 140 -14.48 -14.94 -4.62
C PHE A 140 -14.48 -16.40 -4.14
N GLU A 141 -13.44 -17.17 -4.46
CA GLU A 141 -13.17 -18.47 -3.83
C GLU A 141 -12.21 -18.29 -2.65
N LYS A 142 -12.43 -19.07 -1.57
CA LYS A 142 -11.71 -18.93 -0.29
C LYS A 142 -10.19 -19.11 -0.38
N HIS A 143 -9.70 -19.82 -1.39
CA HIS A 143 -8.27 -20.04 -1.61
C HIS A 143 -7.61 -18.91 -2.43
N LEU A 144 -8.39 -18.04 -3.08
CA LEU A 144 -7.87 -16.98 -3.95
C LEU A 144 -7.43 -15.77 -3.13
N HIS A 145 -6.37 -15.93 -2.35
CA HIS A 145 -5.84 -14.93 -1.41
C HIS A 145 -5.11 -13.77 -2.08
N ARG A 146 -5.22 -12.60 -1.48
CA ARG A 146 -4.61 -11.36 -1.97
C ARG A 146 -4.00 -10.54 -0.85
N VAL A 147 -2.92 -9.84 -1.18
CA VAL A 147 -2.36 -8.77 -0.36
C VAL A 147 -3.04 -7.46 -0.75
N TYR A 148 -3.50 -6.72 0.25
CA TYR A 148 -4.09 -5.39 0.07
C TYR A 148 -3.11 -4.34 0.59
N LEU A 149 -2.66 -3.44 -0.28
CA LEU A 149 -1.94 -2.23 0.14
C LEU A 149 -2.96 -1.10 0.28
N GLU A 150 -3.15 -0.59 1.50
CA GLU A 150 -4.10 0.49 1.80
C GLU A 150 -3.41 1.85 1.73
N VAL A 151 -3.93 2.76 0.90
CA VAL A 151 -3.40 4.13 0.74
C VAL A 151 -4.51 5.14 1.06
N PRO A 152 -4.46 5.83 2.21
CA PRO A 152 -5.42 6.88 2.53
C PRO A 152 -5.17 8.14 1.69
N HIS A 153 -6.22 8.76 1.15
CA HIS A 153 -6.24 10.11 0.57
C HIS A 153 -5.26 10.43 -0.60
N ASN A 154 -4.35 9.55 -0.98
CA ASN A 154 -3.31 9.89 -1.95
C ASN A 154 -3.48 9.07 -3.24
N TRP A 155 -4.36 9.55 -4.13
CA TRP A 155 -4.64 8.93 -5.44
C TRP A 155 -3.40 8.78 -6.31
N GLU A 156 -2.52 9.77 -6.26
CA GLU A 156 -1.32 9.83 -7.08
C GLU A 156 -0.29 8.79 -6.62
N LEU A 157 -0.11 8.63 -5.31
CA LEU A 157 0.76 7.60 -4.74
C LEU A 157 0.27 6.19 -5.11
N VAL A 158 -1.04 5.96 -5.22
CA VAL A 158 -1.56 4.67 -5.69
C VAL A 158 -1.01 4.34 -7.09
N VAL A 159 -1.04 5.31 -8.01
CA VAL A 159 -0.51 5.12 -9.36
C VAL A 159 1.00 4.95 -9.36
N ASP A 160 1.72 5.76 -8.59
CA ASP A 160 3.17 5.66 -8.47
C ASP A 160 3.57 4.25 -8.02
N ILE A 161 2.93 3.69 -6.98
CA ILE A 161 3.18 2.34 -6.48
C ILE A 161 2.83 1.28 -7.53
N CYS A 162 1.70 1.43 -8.25
CA CYS A 162 1.33 0.52 -9.33
C CYS A 162 2.39 0.50 -10.44
N ASN A 163 2.99 1.65 -10.75
CA ASN A 163 4.06 1.74 -11.74
C ASN A 163 5.38 1.13 -11.25
N VAL A 164 5.74 1.27 -9.96
CA VAL A 164 6.92 0.58 -9.40
C VAL A 164 6.70 -0.94 -9.40
N LEU A 165 5.50 -1.42 -9.06
CA LEU A 165 5.13 -2.84 -9.14
C LEU A 165 5.26 -3.38 -10.58
N LYS A 166 4.73 -2.64 -11.55
CA LYS A 166 4.87 -2.96 -12.98
C LYS A 166 6.32 -3.04 -13.43
N ASP A 167 7.16 -2.11 -12.98
CA ASP A 167 8.58 -2.06 -13.35
C ASP A 167 9.37 -3.27 -12.84
N ILE A 168 8.93 -3.89 -11.74
CA ILE A 168 9.48 -5.17 -11.26
C ILE A 168 8.64 -6.39 -11.68
N ASP A 169 7.77 -6.23 -12.68
CA ASP A 169 6.93 -7.27 -13.25
C ASP A 169 5.99 -7.96 -12.24
N ILE A 170 5.33 -7.15 -11.40
CA ILE A 170 4.30 -7.62 -10.47
C ILE A 170 2.94 -7.01 -10.85
N PRO A 171 1.99 -7.82 -11.34
CA PRO A 171 0.71 -7.32 -11.82
C PRO A 171 -0.22 -6.94 -10.66
N VAL A 172 -0.85 -5.77 -10.80
CA VAL A 172 -1.96 -5.35 -9.94
C VAL A 172 -3.26 -6.01 -10.42
N GLN A 173 -3.87 -6.80 -9.55
CA GLN A 173 -5.10 -7.54 -9.84
C GLN A 173 -6.32 -6.62 -9.91
N SER A 174 -6.48 -5.75 -8.92
CA SER A 174 -7.49 -4.68 -8.95
C SER A 174 -7.16 -3.54 -8.00
N ILE A 175 -7.78 -2.39 -8.24
CA ILE A 175 -7.70 -1.23 -7.35
C ILE A 175 -9.12 -0.87 -6.90
N ASP A 176 -9.36 -0.83 -5.60
CA ASP A 176 -10.57 -0.18 -5.08
C ASP A 176 -10.25 1.29 -4.79
N TRP A 177 -10.64 2.18 -5.71
CA TRP A 177 -10.49 3.61 -5.49
C TRP A 177 -11.47 4.12 -4.44
N ALA A 178 -11.05 5.09 -3.64
CA ALA A 178 -11.92 5.95 -2.82
C ALA A 178 -12.72 6.91 -3.73
N HIS A 179 -13.54 6.33 -4.61
CA HIS A 179 -14.38 7.02 -5.56
C HIS A 179 -15.83 6.56 -5.37
N PRO A 180 -16.84 7.44 -5.47
CA PRO A 180 -18.24 7.06 -5.28
C PRO A 180 -18.68 5.91 -6.19
N ASN A 181 -18.35 5.94 -7.49
CA ASN A 181 -18.70 4.85 -8.41
C ASN A 181 -17.99 3.52 -8.12
N MET A 182 -16.97 3.49 -7.26
CA MET A 182 -16.25 2.28 -6.87
C MET A 182 -16.74 1.74 -5.53
N ARG A 183 -16.84 2.58 -4.50
CA ARG A 183 -17.22 2.17 -3.14
C ARG A 183 -18.74 2.10 -2.93
N ASP A 184 -19.52 2.87 -3.69
CA ASP A 184 -20.99 2.84 -3.66
C ASP A 184 -21.61 3.00 -5.07
N GLY A 185 -21.06 2.28 -6.06
CA GLY A 185 -21.48 2.39 -7.46
C GLY A 185 -22.93 2.02 -7.77
N ASN A 186 -23.72 1.58 -6.79
CA ASN A 186 -25.16 1.30 -6.92
C ASN A 186 -26.02 2.21 -6.03
N LEU A 187 -25.47 3.31 -5.49
CA LEU A 187 -26.16 4.28 -4.64
C LEU A 187 -26.80 3.70 -3.37
N ARG A 188 -26.35 2.52 -2.92
CA ARG A 188 -27.00 1.82 -1.79
C ARG A 188 -26.80 2.60 -0.50
N LYS A 189 -25.57 3.06 -0.25
CA LYS A 189 -25.22 3.77 0.98
C LYS A 189 -25.65 5.24 0.93
N TYR A 190 -25.54 5.86 -0.24
CA TYR A 190 -26.09 7.18 -0.49
C TYR A 190 -27.60 7.24 -0.19
N ASN A 191 -28.38 6.31 -0.74
CA ASN A 191 -29.83 6.24 -0.50
C ASN A 191 -30.19 5.89 0.95
N GLN A 192 -29.29 5.24 1.69
CA GLN A 192 -29.40 5.00 3.13
C GLN A 192 -29.00 6.22 3.98
N ARG A 193 -28.78 7.39 3.39
CA ARG A 193 -28.35 8.63 4.06
C ARG A 193 -26.92 8.58 4.61
N PHE A 194 -26.05 7.80 3.97
CA PHE A 194 -24.60 7.79 4.24
C PHE A 194 -23.83 8.29 3.01
N PRO A 195 -23.92 9.59 2.67
CA PRO A 195 -23.28 10.13 1.47
C PRO A 195 -21.76 9.88 1.50
N ASP A 196 -21.09 10.15 2.59
CA ASP A 196 -19.63 10.03 2.68
C ASP A 196 -19.09 8.59 2.85
N PHE A 197 -19.94 7.56 2.70
CA PHE A 197 -19.51 6.17 2.86
C PHE A 197 -18.35 5.77 1.93
N TRP A 198 -18.25 6.41 0.75
CA TRP A 198 -17.22 6.10 -0.23
C TRP A 198 -15.85 6.71 0.08
N LYS A 199 -15.77 7.69 1.00
CA LYS A 199 -14.51 8.35 1.44
C LYS A 199 -13.72 7.41 2.35
N LYS A 200 -13.10 6.41 1.74
CA LYS A 200 -12.29 5.39 2.39
C LYS A 200 -10.85 5.47 1.91
N GLU A 201 -9.99 4.60 2.41
CA GLU A 201 -8.70 4.31 1.80
C GLU A 201 -8.84 3.75 0.38
N HIS A 202 -7.82 3.95 -0.45
CA HIS A 202 -7.61 3.17 -1.68
C HIS A 202 -7.05 1.80 -1.31
N GLN A 203 -7.35 0.78 -2.12
CA GLN A 203 -6.77 -0.56 -1.94
C GLN A 203 -6.17 -1.08 -3.25
N ILE A 204 -4.85 -1.23 -3.30
CA ILE A 204 -4.16 -1.96 -4.37
C ILE A 204 -4.16 -3.43 -4.00
N LYS A 205 -4.70 -4.29 -4.86
CA LYS A 205 -4.85 -5.73 -4.59
C LYS A 205 -3.95 -6.52 -5.51
N ILE A 206 -3.13 -7.38 -4.91
CA ILE A 206 -2.13 -8.20 -5.60
C ILE A 206 -2.38 -9.65 -5.16
N TRP A 207 -2.25 -10.61 -6.09
CA TRP A 207 -2.32 -12.02 -5.71
C TRP A 207 -1.20 -12.38 -4.75
N ALA A 208 -1.48 -13.26 -3.77
CA ALA A 208 -0.50 -13.61 -2.74
C ALA A 208 0.83 -14.13 -3.35
N ASN A 209 0.76 -15.01 -4.35
CA ASN A 209 1.94 -15.56 -5.03
C ASN A 209 2.69 -14.53 -5.87
N GLU A 210 1.99 -13.59 -6.51
CA GLU A 210 2.64 -12.49 -7.25
C GLU A 210 3.35 -11.51 -6.30
N PHE A 211 2.88 -11.39 -5.05
CA PHE A 211 3.49 -10.54 -4.02
C PHE A 211 4.68 -11.19 -3.30
N GLU A 212 4.81 -12.52 -3.37
CA GLU A 212 5.87 -13.29 -2.71
C GLU A 212 7.30 -12.77 -2.97
N PRO A 213 7.69 -12.34 -4.20
CA PRO A 213 9.02 -11.79 -4.45
C PRO A 213 9.31 -10.49 -3.70
N ILE A 214 8.27 -9.70 -3.38
CA ILE A 214 8.41 -8.54 -2.50
C ILE A 214 8.46 -9.03 -1.06
N GLY A 215 7.41 -9.74 -0.64
CA GLY A 215 7.25 -10.23 0.73
C GLY A 215 7.16 -9.11 1.78
N PHE A 216 7.28 -9.50 3.05
CA PHE A 216 7.30 -8.61 4.21
C PHE A 216 8.63 -8.73 4.94
N ALA A 217 9.09 -7.67 5.60
CA ALA A 217 10.14 -7.80 6.62
C ALA A 217 9.55 -8.29 7.94
N VAL A 218 8.31 -7.89 8.24
CA VAL A 218 7.60 -8.30 9.45
C VAL A 218 7.28 -9.79 9.40
N LEU A 219 7.85 -10.55 10.34
CA LEU A 219 7.89 -12.02 10.30
C LEU A 219 6.48 -12.65 10.20
N HIS A 220 5.54 -12.22 11.03
CA HIS A 220 4.19 -12.82 11.02
C HIS A 220 3.39 -12.50 9.75
N LYS A 221 3.63 -11.33 9.12
CA LYS A 221 3.02 -11.02 7.82
C LYS A 221 3.62 -11.92 6.74
N LYS A 222 4.92 -12.20 6.83
CA LYS A 222 5.61 -13.15 5.97
C LYS A 222 5.05 -14.57 6.15
N GLU A 223 4.92 -15.06 7.38
CA GLU A 223 4.35 -16.39 7.65
C GLU A 223 2.91 -16.53 7.11
N ALA A 224 2.08 -15.49 7.30
CA ALA A 224 0.74 -15.46 6.75
C ALA A 224 0.74 -15.44 5.21
N LEU A 225 1.66 -14.68 4.59
CA LEU A 225 1.85 -14.68 3.14
C LEU A 225 2.22 -16.07 2.65
N ASP A 226 3.25 -16.69 3.23
CA ASP A 226 3.76 -18.00 2.84
C ASP A 226 2.63 -19.07 2.91
N LEU A 227 1.81 -19.07 3.96
CA LEU A 227 0.63 -19.93 4.08
C LEU A 227 -0.40 -19.69 2.97
N PHE A 228 -0.76 -18.44 2.72
CA PHE A 228 -1.80 -18.11 1.74
C PHE A 228 -1.33 -18.26 0.29
N VAL A 229 -0.03 -18.15 0.02
CA VAL A 229 0.57 -18.51 -1.26
C VAL A 229 0.35 -20.00 -1.52
N GLN A 230 0.63 -20.86 -0.54
CA GLN A 230 0.41 -22.31 -0.66
C GLN A 230 -1.06 -22.64 -0.89
N GLU A 231 -1.97 -22.13 -0.06
CA GLU A 231 -3.42 -22.35 -0.21
C GLU A 231 -3.92 -21.90 -1.61
N LEU A 232 -3.43 -20.75 -2.12
CA LEU A 232 -3.79 -20.24 -3.44
C LEU A 232 -3.30 -21.15 -4.56
N ILE A 233 -2.03 -21.57 -4.52
CA ILE A 233 -1.43 -22.43 -5.53
C ILE A 233 -2.14 -23.78 -5.59
N GLU A 234 -2.39 -24.38 -4.42
CA GLU A 234 -3.08 -25.67 -4.31
C GLU A 234 -4.53 -25.58 -4.81
N GLY A 235 -5.26 -24.52 -4.44
CA GLY A 235 -6.63 -24.33 -4.88
C GLY A 235 -6.76 -24.12 -6.40
N ILE A 236 -5.85 -23.35 -7.01
CA ILE A 236 -5.84 -23.13 -8.47
C ILE A 236 -5.51 -24.44 -9.20
N LYS A 237 -4.49 -25.17 -8.75
CA LYS A 237 -4.10 -26.47 -9.33
C LYS A 237 -5.18 -27.53 -9.15
N GLY A 238 -5.81 -27.59 -7.98
CA GLY A 238 -6.93 -28.49 -7.69
C GLY A 238 -8.14 -28.25 -8.59
N ASN A 239 -8.32 -27.01 -9.05
CA ASN A 239 -9.31 -26.63 -10.05
C ASN A 239 -8.86 -26.86 -11.51
N GLY A 240 -7.71 -27.55 -11.73
CA GLY A 240 -7.19 -27.87 -13.06
C GLY A 240 -6.68 -26.68 -13.86
N LYS A 241 -6.37 -25.56 -13.20
CA LYS A 241 -5.85 -24.34 -13.85
C LYS A 241 -4.34 -24.23 -13.64
N ASP A 242 -3.66 -23.65 -14.62
CA ASP A 242 -2.26 -23.25 -14.45
C ASP A 242 -2.19 -21.95 -13.62
N VAL A 243 -1.22 -21.89 -12.70
CA VAL A 243 -1.11 -20.81 -11.71
C VAL A 243 -0.69 -19.51 -12.38
N LEU A 244 0.39 -19.55 -13.17
CA LEU A 244 0.96 -18.34 -13.79
C LEU A 244 -0.04 -17.70 -14.75
N SER A 245 -0.64 -18.48 -15.63
CA SER A 245 -1.67 -18.01 -16.55
C SER A 245 -2.97 -17.59 -15.87
N PHE A 246 -3.14 -17.82 -14.57
CA PHE A 246 -4.27 -17.31 -13.80
C PHE A 246 -3.93 -16.01 -13.07
N THR A 247 -2.78 -15.95 -12.40
CA THR A 247 -2.42 -14.85 -11.49
C THR A 247 -1.61 -13.75 -12.17
N HIS A 248 -0.73 -14.11 -13.10
CA HIS A 248 0.18 -13.17 -13.74
C HIS A 248 -0.50 -12.43 -14.91
N LYS A 249 -1.42 -11.51 -14.59
CA LYS A 249 -2.19 -10.73 -15.57
C LYS A 249 -2.31 -9.28 -15.16
N TYR A 250 -1.93 -8.39 -16.05
CA TYR A 250 -2.24 -6.98 -15.88
C TYR A 250 -3.70 -6.71 -16.23
N TYR A 251 -4.23 -5.60 -15.75
CA TYR A 251 -5.64 -5.30 -15.92
C TYR A 251 -6.06 -5.11 -17.38
N TRP A 252 -5.13 -4.69 -18.24
CA TRP A 252 -5.32 -4.53 -19.68
C TRP A 252 -5.30 -5.86 -20.45
N ASP A 253 -4.86 -6.96 -19.84
CA ASP A 253 -4.91 -8.30 -20.44
C ASP A 253 -6.29 -8.94 -20.29
N ASN A 254 -7.11 -8.41 -19.37
CA ASN A 254 -8.45 -8.89 -19.11
C ASN A 254 -9.49 -8.12 -19.93
N GLN A 255 -10.42 -8.84 -20.57
CA GLN A 255 -11.54 -8.23 -21.28
C GLN A 255 -12.35 -7.32 -20.34
N ASN A 256 -12.69 -6.12 -20.82
CA ASN A 256 -13.55 -5.20 -20.10
C ASN A 256 -15.00 -5.67 -20.22
N VAL A 257 -15.56 -6.16 -19.11
CA VAL A 257 -17.00 -6.35 -19.00
C VAL A 257 -17.62 -4.96 -18.83
N LYS A 258 -18.22 -4.43 -19.89
CA LYS A 258 -18.94 -3.15 -19.83
C LYS A 258 -20.15 -3.31 -18.92
N LYS A 259 -20.13 -2.65 -17.77
CA LYS A 259 -21.29 -2.50 -16.89
C LYS A 259 -21.51 -1.02 -16.68
N THR A 260 -22.66 -0.52 -17.10
CA THR A 260 -23.05 0.86 -16.84
C THR A 260 -23.50 1.00 -15.39
N LYS A 261 -22.95 2.01 -14.71
CA LYS A 261 -23.33 2.39 -13.34
C LYS A 261 -24.26 3.61 -13.36
N PRO A 262 -25.13 3.76 -12.36
CA PRO A 262 -25.83 5.02 -12.14
C PRO A 262 -24.84 6.14 -11.83
N ILE A 263 -25.16 7.35 -12.26
CA ILE A 263 -24.44 8.58 -11.92
C ILE A 263 -24.54 8.79 -10.41
N HIS A 264 -23.40 8.98 -9.76
CA HIS A 264 -23.36 9.24 -8.33
C HIS A 264 -23.36 10.74 -8.03
N PRO A 265 -24.24 11.26 -7.16
CA PRO A 265 -24.33 12.70 -6.84
C PRO A 265 -23.08 13.34 -6.20
N GLN A 266 -22.00 12.58 -5.99
CA GLN A 266 -20.77 13.04 -5.35
C GLN A 266 -19.55 12.88 -6.26
N GLU A 267 -19.76 12.65 -7.56
CA GLU A 267 -18.66 12.65 -8.56
C GLU A 267 -17.92 14.00 -8.62
N ASN A 268 -18.56 15.09 -8.19
CA ASN A 268 -17.98 16.43 -8.11
C ASN A 268 -17.39 16.80 -6.74
N ASP A 269 -17.32 15.86 -5.79
CA ASP A 269 -16.88 16.17 -4.42
C ASP A 269 -15.41 16.65 -4.40
N PRO A 270 -15.08 17.72 -3.66
CA PRO A 270 -13.71 18.25 -3.57
C PRO A 270 -12.65 17.28 -3.07
N PHE A 271 -13.06 16.21 -2.38
CA PHE A 271 -12.17 15.12 -1.98
C PHE A 271 -11.54 14.42 -3.20
N ILE A 272 -12.20 14.41 -4.35
CA ILE A 272 -11.68 13.82 -5.58
C ILE A 272 -10.69 14.80 -6.24
N PRO A 273 -9.50 14.35 -6.70
CA PRO A 273 -8.54 15.24 -7.34
C PRO A 273 -9.07 15.80 -8.65
N ILE A 274 -8.68 17.04 -8.96
CA ILE A 274 -9.20 17.84 -10.10
C ILE A 274 -9.11 17.07 -11.43
N ALA A 275 -8.05 16.28 -11.64
CA ALA A 275 -7.84 15.52 -12.87
C ALA A 275 -8.97 14.52 -13.21
N ILE A 276 -9.70 14.05 -12.19
CA ILE A 276 -10.77 13.05 -12.33
C ILE A 276 -12.09 13.47 -11.69
N ARG A 277 -12.15 14.65 -11.07
CA ARG A 277 -13.37 15.21 -10.49
C ARG A 277 -14.39 15.49 -11.59
N GLU A 278 -15.67 15.29 -11.28
CA GLU A 278 -16.82 15.45 -12.18
C GLU A 278 -16.86 14.43 -13.35
N LYS A 279 -15.93 13.47 -13.40
CA LYS A 279 -15.95 12.39 -14.38
C LYS A 279 -16.69 11.17 -13.85
N HIS A 280 -17.46 10.56 -14.73
CA HIS A 280 -18.14 9.29 -14.46
C HIS A 280 -17.24 8.12 -14.82
N TYR A 281 -17.21 7.10 -13.95
CA TYR A 281 -16.42 5.89 -14.15
C TYR A 281 -17.23 4.62 -13.91
N ASP A 282 -17.30 3.78 -14.93
CA ASP A 282 -17.92 2.45 -14.88
C ASP A 282 -16.94 1.42 -14.31
N SER A 283 -15.64 1.65 -14.45
CA SER A 283 -14.60 0.72 -14.02
C SER A 283 -13.47 1.42 -13.28
N TRP A 284 -12.86 0.72 -12.32
CA TRP A 284 -11.65 1.18 -11.64
C TRP A 284 -10.47 1.34 -12.62
N LYS A 285 -10.49 0.60 -13.72
CA LYS A 285 -9.46 0.62 -14.77
C LYS A 285 -9.40 1.97 -15.47
N GLU A 286 -10.56 2.61 -15.67
CA GLU A 286 -10.65 3.92 -16.32
C GLU A 286 -10.01 5.00 -15.44
N ILE A 287 -10.24 4.96 -14.12
CA ILE A 287 -9.55 5.83 -13.16
C ILE A 287 -8.03 5.59 -13.19
N ALA A 288 -7.62 4.31 -13.20
CA ALA A 288 -6.20 3.95 -13.25
C ALA A 288 -5.53 4.46 -14.53
N GLU A 289 -6.19 4.36 -15.67
CA GLU A 289 -5.72 4.88 -16.96
C GLU A 289 -5.62 6.42 -16.94
N ASP A 290 -6.66 7.11 -16.50
CA ASP A 290 -6.71 8.58 -16.43
C ASP A 290 -5.62 9.15 -15.51
N LEU A 291 -5.32 8.47 -14.40
CA LEU A 291 -4.30 8.90 -13.44
C LEU A 291 -2.88 8.43 -13.81
N GLY A 292 -2.71 7.61 -14.85
CA GLY A 292 -1.39 7.29 -15.43
C GLY A 292 -0.82 5.89 -15.16
N TYR A 293 -1.62 4.94 -14.66
CA TYR A 293 -1.25 3.52 -14.65
C TYR A 293 -1.65 2.84 -15.95
N LYS A 294 -0.80 2.96 -16.97
CA LYS A 294 -1.08 2.53 -18.36
C LYS A 294 -0.24 1.33 -18.78
N LYS A 295 -0.65 0.69 -19.88
CA LYS A 295 0.07 -0.43 -20.52
C LYS A 295 1.51 -0.07 -20.87
#